data_AF-A0A7X8CNN7-F1
#
_entry.id   AF-A0A7X8CNN7-F1
#
_cell.length_a   1.000
_cell.length_b   1.000
_cell.length_c   1.000
_cell.angle_alpha   90.00
_cell.angle_beta   90.00
_cell.angle_gamma   90.00
#
_symmetry.space_group_name_H-M   'P 1'
#
loop_
_entity.id
_entity.type
_entity.pdbx_description
1 polymer ?
#
loop_
_entity_poly.entity_id
_entity_poly.type
_entity_poly.pdbx_seq_one_letter_code
_entity_poly.pdbx_strand_id
1 'polypeptide(L)'
;MNIYIIHIIVIILIQILFYLFFFRKKPISFQNWISIYLFPFLLVIIIPYHQIERFLLNRIAGFLPVLSMQTLIVFFELIILSSGLIFVIKITKKSGIELFRYFLLIGVGFGCGRFFRNVILVWYHPLSSFFGYSQFSNFITGFFIAQEILHILIFIISSGFLGIGFMRLIKNQKSIGIMSIIFAFGILEIDALVRVLFQYVPSFAFFASVYVISLLPLLFILGGVFLWISYHRQEKKELEIKKESSDIISNSSGS
;
A
#
# COMPACT_ATOMS: atom_id res chain seq x y z
N MET A 1 -16.47 -11.23 22.07
CA MET A 1 -15.76 -12.19 21.19
C MET A 1 -16.21 -12.15 19.73
N ASN A 2 -17.46 -11.80 19.40
CA ASN A 2 -18.00 -11.85 18.03
C ASN A 2 -17.61 -10.67 17.10
N ILE A 3 -17.29 -9.48 17.64
CA ILE A 3 -17.05 -8.27 16.83
C ILE A 3 -15.71 -8.34 16.06
N TYR A 4 -14.70 -9.02 16.62
CA TYR A 4 -13.38 -9.16 15.98
C TYR A 4 -13.40 -10.09 14.75
N ILE A 5 -14.30 -11.07 14.73
CA ILE A 5 -14.43 -12.05 13.65
C ILE A 5 -14.82 -11.37 12.33
N ILE A 6 -15.69 -10.36 12.38
CA ILE A 6 -16.16 -9.63 11.19
C ILE A 6 -14.98 -8.97 10.45
N HIS A 7 -14.01 -8.42 11.18
CA HIS A 7 -12.83 -7.78 10.58
C HIS A 7 -11.92 -8.79 9.89
N ILE A 8 -11.71 -9.94 10.53
CA ILE A 8 -10.95 -11.05 9.96
C ILE A 8 -11.64 -11.56 8.69
N ILE A 9 -12.97 -11.69 8.71
CA ILE A 9 -13.77 -12.07 7.54
C ILE A 9 -13.61 -11.05 6.42
N VAL A 10 -13.73 -9.74 6.69
CA VAL A 10 -13.59 -8.70 5.67
C VAL A 10 -12.20 -8.72 5.03
N ILE A 11 -11.14 -8.94 5.81
CA ILE A 11 -9.77 -9.04 5.29
C ILE A 11 -9.60 -10.28 4.41
N ILE A 12 -10.11 -11.44 4.86
CA ILE A 12 -10.11 -12.67 4.08
C ILE A 12 -10.87 -12.45 2.76
N LEU A 13 -12.00 -11.75 2.81
CA LEU A 13 -12.84 -11.49 1.64
C LEU A 13 -12.18 -10.52 0.66
N ILE A 14 -11.51 -9.47 1.14
CA ILE A 14 -10.67 -8.57 0.32
C ILE A 14 -9.52 -9.35 -0.31
N GLN A 15 -8.84 -10.23 0.44
CA GLN A 15 -7.74 -11.07 -0.06
C GLN A 15 -8.22 -12.04 -1.14
N ILE A 16 -9.36 -12.69 -0.93
CA ILE A 16 -9.98 -13.58 -1.91
C ILE A 16 -10.37 -12.80 -3.16
N LEU A 17 -11.05 -11.65 -3.02
CA LEU A 17 -11.42 -10.79 -4.14
C LEU A 17 -10.18 -10.33 -4.92
N PHE A 18 -9.12 -9.93 -4.22
CA PHE A 18 -7.86 -9.51 -4.84
C PHE A 18 -7.18 -10.65 -5.60
N TYR A 19 -7.12 -11.83 -4.99
CA TYR A 19 -6.60 -13.03 -5.62
C TYR A 19 -7.38 -13.37 -6.89
N LEU A 20 -8.71 -13.37 -6.80
CA LEU A 20 -9.61 -13.65 -7.91
C LEU A 20 -9.54 -12.60 -9.02
N PHE A 21 -9.32 -11.32 -8.70
CA PHE A 21 -9.27 -10.26 -9.71
C PHE A 21 -7.93 -10.25 -10.47
N PHE A 22 -6.82 -10.33 -9.74
CA PHE A 22 -5.48 -10.15 -10.34
C PHE A 22 -4.83 -11.46 -10.82
N PHE A 23 -5.19 -12.62 -10.25
CA PHE A 23 -4.55 -13.90 -10.59
C PHE A 23 -5.44 -14.88 -11.36
N ARG A 24 -6.67 -14.47 -11.76
CA ARG A 24 -7.63 -15.32 -12.50
C ARG A 24 -7.05 -16.09 -13.70
N LYS A 25 -6.19 -15.44 -14.48
CA LYS A 25 -5.65 -16.00 -15.74
C LYS A 25 -4.32 -16.75 -15.58
N LYS A 26 -3.59 -16.53 -14.48
CA LYS A 26 -2.30 -17.18 -14.17
C LYS A 26 -2.16 -17.29 -12.65
N PRO A 27 -2.56 -18.43 -12.05
CA PRO A 27 -2.50 -18.60 -10.60
C PRO A 27 -1.04 -18.62 -10.13
N ILE A 28 -0.77 -17.92 -9.02
CA ILE A 28 0.48 -18.08 -8.27
C ILE A 28 0.36 -19.38 -7.46
N SER A 29 1.43 -20.14 -7.33
CA SER A 29 1.46 -21.25 -6.36
C SER A 29 1.17 -20.72 -4.95
N PHE A 30 0.34 -21.44 -4.19
CA PHE A 30 -0.06 -21.03 -2.85
C PHE A 30 1.15 -20.69 -1.94
N GLN A 31 2.24 -21.45 -2.09
CA GLN A 31 3.49 -21.22 -1.35
C GLN A 31 4.17 -19.88 -1.70
N ASN A 32 4.21 -19.50 -2.98
CA ASN A 32 4.73 -18.20 -3.39
C ASN A 32 3.79 -17.07 -2.97
N TRP A 33 2.47 -17.29 -3.03
CA TRP A 33 1.48 -16.31 -2.55
C TRP A 33 1.67 -16.03 -1.07
N ILE A 34 1.80 -17.09 -0.24
CA ILE A 34 2.10 -16.95 1.19
C ILE A 34 3.42 -16.21 1.37
N SER A 35 4.51 -16.62 0.73
CA SER A 35 5.80 -15.97 0.96
C SER A 35 5.79 -14.48 0.60
N ILE A 36 5.09 -14.11 -0.49
CA ILE A 36 5.04 -12.73 -1.00
C ILE A 36 4.10 -11.86 -0.16
N TYR A 37 3.04 -12.45 0.40
CA TYR A 37 2.12 -11.76 1.30
C TYR A 37 2.63 -11.67 2.74
N LEU A 38 3.14 -12.78 3.27
CA LEU A 38 3.46 -12.95 4.69
C LEU A 38 4.71 -12.16 5.10
N PHE A 39 5.72 -12.08 4.23
CA PHE A 39 6.93 -11.29 4.50
C PHE A 39 6.61 -9.81 4.77
N PRO A 40 5.95 -9.06 3.85
CA PRO A 40 5.59 -7.67 4.11
C PRO A 40 4.59 -7.52 5.26
N PHE A 41 3.65 -8.46 5.41
CA PHE A 41 2.70 -8.47 6.52
C PHE A 41 3.39 -8.52 7.88
N LEU A 42 4.27 -9.50 8.10
CA LEU A 42 5.00 -9.68 9.36
C LEU A 42 5.94 -8.51 9.63
N LEU A 43 6.61 -8.02 8.60
CA LEU A 43 7.58 -6.95 8.74
C LEU A 43 6.91 -5.67 9.27
N VAL A 44 5.73 -5.31 8.78
CA VAL A 44 4.99 -4.12 9.26
C VAL A 44 4.47 -4.29 10.69
N ILE A 45 4.15 -5.52 11.10
CA ILE A 45 3.69 -5.83 12.46
C ILE A 45 4.85 -5.72 13.45
N ILE A 46 6.04 -6.22 13.07
CA ILE A 46 7.20 -6.29 13.95
C ILE A 46 7.86 -4.93 14.12
N ILE A 47 7.91 -4.08 13.08
CA ILE A 47 8.58 -2.78 13.13
C ILE A 47 7.66 -1.76 13.83
N PRO A 48 7.99 -1.32 15.06
CA PRO A 48 7.12 -0.46 15.84
C PRO A 48 7.37 1.02 15.53
N TYR A 49 7.52 1.40 14.26
CA TYR A 49 7.94 2.77 13.93
C TYR A 49 6.96 3.84 14.42
N HIS A 50 5.66 3.54 14.49
CA HIS A 50 4.63 4.46 15.01
C HIS A 50 4.74 4.65 16.55
N GLN A 51 5.37 3.69 17.24
CA GLN A 51 5.63 3.76 18.68
C GLN A 51 6.87 4.60 18.96
N ILE A 52 7.89 4.46 18.11
CA ILE A 52 9.06 5.36 18.07
C ILE A 52 8.61 6.78 17.72
N GLU A 53 7.72 6.94 16.75
CA GLU A 53 7.09 8.21 16.38
C GLU A 53 6.44 8.84 17.60
N ARG A 54 5.47 8.17 18.23
CA ARG A 54 4.77 8.75 19.39
C ARG A 54 5.70 9.10 20.55
N PHE A 55 6.72 8.28 20.81
CA PHE A 55 7.76 8.58 21.79
C PHE A 55 8.55 9.84 21.41
N LEU A 56 8.94 9.98 20.14
CA LEU A 56 9.67 11.14 19.63
C LEU A 56 8.80 12.39 19.55
N LEU A 57 7.52 12.28 19.18
CA LEU A 57 6.57 13.39 19.13
C LEU A 57 6.25 13.93 20.53
N ASN A 58 6.08 13.03 21.51
CA ASN A 58 5.89 13.40 22.91
C ASN A 58 7.13 14.11 23.49
N ARG A 59 8.33 13.83 22.96
CA ARG A 59 9.59 14.39 23.45
C ARG A 59 10.02 15.68 22.75
N ILE A 60 9.65 15.86 21.47
CA ILE A 60 10.13 16.95 20.61
C ILE A 60 9.12 18.11 20.49
N ALA A 61 7.85 17.91 20.89
CA ALA A 61 6.81 18.94 21.09
C ALA A 61 6.83 20.12 20.07
N GLY A 62 6.22 19.93 18.90
CA GLY A 62 5.98 21.02 17.94
C GLY A 62 5.51 20.52 16.57
N PHE A 63 4.69 21.30 15.88
CA PHE A 63 4.10 20.92 14.57
C PHE A 63 5.15 20.59 13.50
N LEU A 64 6.18 21.45 13.35
CA LEU A 64 7.20 21.29 12.30
C LEU A 64 8.13 20.06 12.53
N PRO A 65 8.60 19.79 13.76
CA PRO A 65 9.28 18.52 14.05
C PRO A 65 8.42 17.28 13.78
N VAL A 66 7.12 17.32 14.12
CA VAL A 66 6.21 16.20 13.85
C VAL A 66 6.10 15.93 12.36
N LEU A 67 5.89 16.99 11.58
CA LEU A 67 5.75 16.89 10.14
C LEU A 67 7.02 16.30 9.50
N SER A 68 8.19 16.78 9.93
CA SER A 68 9.49 16.23 9.51
C SER A 68 9.65 14.73 9.84
N MET A 69 9.26 14.33 11.05
CA MET A 69 9.33 12.93 11.48
C MET A 69 8.35 12.06 10.69
N GLN A 70 7.17 12.59 10.37
CA GLN A 70 6.19 11.89 9.56
C GLN A 70 6.69 11.63 8.14
N THR A 71 7.30 12.64 7.50
CA THR A 71 7.89 12.50 6.17
C THR A 71 9.01 11.45 6.16
N LEU A 72 9.85 11.42 7.20
CA LEU A 72 10.87 10.38 7.35
C LEU A 72 10.26 8.98 7.47
N ILE A 73 9.14 8.85 8.18
CA ILE A 73 8.43 7.58 8.33
C ILE A 73 7.84 7.11 7.01
N VAL A 74 7.19 8.00 6.26
CA VAL A 74 6.69 7.68 4.90
C VAL A 74 7.83 7.25 3.99
N PHE A 75 8.97 7.93 4.09
CA PHE A 75 10.17 7.55 3.36
C PHE A 75 10.68 6.15 3.76
N PHE A 76 10.70 5.81 5.05
CA PHE A 76 11.00 4.45 5.50
C PHE A 76 9.98 3.44 5.00
N GLU A 77 8.67 3.72 5.09
CA GLU A 77 7.62 2.85 4.55
C GLU A 77 7.85 2.54 3.06
N LEU A 78 8.28 3.53 2.29
CA LEU A 78 8.62 3.36 0.87
C LEU A 78 9.91 2.58 0.64
N ILE A 79 10.94 2.77 1.46
CA ILE A 79 12.16 1.94 1.41
C ILE A 79 11.79 0.49 1.66
N ILE A 80 10.95 0.23 2.67
CA ILE A 80 10.56 -1.13 3.02
C ILE A 80 9.63 -1.73 1.95
N LEU A 81 8.66 -0.97 1.43
CA LEU A 81 7.88 -1.38 0.27
C LEU A 81 8.82 -1.78 -0.86
N SER A 82 9.77 -0.90 -1.21
CA SER A 82 10.77 -1.11 -2.27
C SER A 82 11.68 -2.31 -2.02
N SER A 83 12.09 -2.58 -0.78
CA SER A 83 12.90 -3.75 -0.44
C SER A 83 12.11 -5.05 -0.61
N GLY A 84 10.83 -5.04 -0.25
CA GLY A 84 9.88 -6.12 -0.58
C GLY A 84 9.78 -6.37 -2.09
N LEU A 85 9.80 -5.30 -2.90
CA LEU A 85 9.82 -5.41 -4.37
C LEU A 85 11.09 -6.11 -4.87
N ILE A 86 12.27 -5.72 -4.37
CA ILE A 86 13.56 -6.33 -4.75
C ILE A 86 13.59 -7.82 -4.37
N PHE A 87 13.08 -8.16 -3.19
CA PHE A 87 12.96 -9.55 -2.75
C PHE A 87 12.11 -10.39 -3.70
N VAL A 88 10.96 -9.86 -4.14
CA VAL A 88 10.06 -10.54 -5.09
C VAL A 88 10.64 -10.67 -6.48
N ILE A 89 11.35 -9.65 -6.99
CA ILE A 89 12.05 -9.74 -8.27
C ILE A 89 13.06 -10.89 -8.23
N LYS A 90 13.81 -11.04 -7.13
CA LYS A 90 14.81 -12.11 -6.95
C LYS A 90 14.16 -13.50 -6.91
N ILE A 91 13.03 -13.66 -6.22
CA ILE A 91 12.37 -14.96 -6.04
C ILE A 91 11.61 -15.39 -7.29
N THR A 92 10.83 -14.49 -7.88
CA THR A 92 9.90 -14.86 -8.95
C THR A 92 10.58 -14.94 -10.31
N LYS A 93 11.72 -14.25 -10.51
CA LYS A 93 12.40 -14.07 -11.81
C LYS A 93 11.44 -13.63 -12.94
N LYS A 94 10.28 -13.07 -12.60
CA LYS A 94 9.27 -12.60 -13.55
C LYS A 94 9.65 -11.21 -14.05
N SER A 95 9.22 -10.88 -15.25
CA SER A 95 9.49 -9.61 -15.90
C SER A 95 8.23 -9.01 -16.54
N GLY A 96 8.29 -7.71 -16.84
CA GLY A 96 7.17 -6.98 -17.46
C GLY A 96 5.93 -6.94 -16.58
N ILE A 97 4.75 -7.00 -17.18
CA ILE A 97 3.44 -6.86 -16.51
C ILE A 97 3.17 -7.92 -15.45
N GLU A 98 3.81 -9.08 -15.53
CA GLU A 98 3.64 -10.09 -14.49
C GLU A 98 4.14 -9.59 -13.13
N LEU A 99 5.19 -8.75 -13.09
CA LEU A 99 5.70 -8.12 -11.87
C LEU A 99 4.66 -7.20 -11.20
N PHE A 100 3.85 -6.48 -11.99
CA PHE A 100 2.83 -5.57 -11.49
C PHE A 100 1.87 -6.24 -10.50
N ARG A 101 1.47 -7.49 -10.80
CA ARG A 101 0.55 -8.24 -9.94
C ARG A 101 1.17 -8.64 -8.61
N TYR A 102 2.47 -8.97 -8.61
CA TYR A 102 3.18 -9.25 -7.37
C TYR A 102 3.41 -8.00 -6.53
N PHE A 103 3.61 -6.84 -7.17
CA PHE A 103 3.70 -5.56 -6.47
C PHE A 103 2.40 -5.16 -5.80
N LEU A 104 1.29 -5.38 -6.49
CA LEU A 104 -0.05 -5.25 -5.93
C LEU A 104 -0.25 -6.18 -4.72
N LEU A 105 0.20 -7.43 -4.78
CA LEU A 105 0.11 -8.38 -3.66
C LEU A 105 0.96 -7.96 -2.44
N ILE A 106 2.16 -7.39 -2.67
CA ILE A 106 2.96 -6.79 -1.60
C ILE A 106 2.19 -5.65 -0.92
N GLY A 107 1.54 -4.79 -1.71
CA GLY A 107 0.72 -3.70 -1.18
C GLY A 107 -0.42 -4.18 -0.28
N VAL A 108 -1.07 -5.30 -0.65
CA VAL A 108 -2.07 -5.94 0.22
C VAL A 108 -1.42 -6.46 1.51
N GLY A 109 -0.26 -7.12 1.42
CA GLY A 109 0.49 -7.59 2.59
C GLY A 109 0.84 -6.47 3.57
N PHE A 110 1.41 -5.36 3.06
CA PHE A 110 1.73 -4.17 3.85
C PHE A 110 0.48 -3.54 4.47
N GLY A 111 -0.55 -3.30 3.66
CA GLY A 111 -1.81 -2.69 4.12
C GLY A 111 -2.47 -3.52 5.21
N CYS A 112 -2.60 -4.84 5.01
CA CYS A 112 -3.16 -5.74 6.01
C CYS A 112 -2.30 -5.80 7.28
N GLY A 113 -0.97 -5.86 7.17
CA GLY A 113 -0.08 -5.84 8.33
C GLY A 113 -0.24 -4.57 9.16
N ARG A 114 -0.36 -3.42 8.48
CA ARG A 114 -0.64 -2.12 9.11
C ARG A 114 -1.99 -2.10 9.82
N PHE A 115 -3.04 -2.56 9.15
CA PHE A 115 -4.38 -2.69 9.72
C PHE A 115 -4.35 -3.52 11.01
N PHE A 116 -3.74 -4.72 10.96
CA PHE A 116 -3.66 -5.61 12.11
C PHE A 116 -2.89 -4.99 13.28
N ARG A 117 -1.75 -4.36 12.99
CA ARG A 117 -0.98 -3.63 13.99
C ARG A 117 -1.82 -2.53 14.65
N ASN A 118 -2.52 -1.71 13.86
CA ASN A 118 -3.34 -0.62 14.37
C ASN A 118 -4.52 -1.14 15.21
N VAL A 119 -5.17 -2.22 14.76
CA VAL A 119 -6.20 -2.94 15.52
C VAL A 119 -5.68 -3.44 16.87
N ILE A 120 -4.50 -4.08 16.90
CA ILE A 120 -3.88 -4.54 18.14
C ILE A 120 -3.60 -3.35 19.07
N LEU A 121 -3.08 -2.24 18.54
CA LEU A 121 -2.75 -1.05 19.34
C LEU A 121 -3.98 -0.37 19.93
N VAL A 122 -5.11 -0.33 19.20
CA VAL A 122 -6.33 0.34 19.67
C VAL A 122 -7.12 -0.55 20.64
N TRP A 123 -7.22 -1.85 20.36
CA TRP A 123 -8.12 -2.75 21.10
C TRP A 123 -7.44 -3.61 22.17
N TYR A 124 -6.10 -3.71 22.19
CA TYR A 124 -5.40 -4.32 23.31
C TYR A 124 -5.15 -3.28 24.41
N HIS A 125 -5.97 -3.34 25.46
CA HIS A 125 -6.04 -2.31 26.51
C HIS A 125 -4.69 -1.85 27.08
N PRO A 126 -3.72 -2.75 27.42
CA PRO A 126 -2.41 -2.32 27.89
C PRO A 126 -1.63 -1.47 26.89
N LEU A 127 -1.64 -1.85 25.60
CA LEU A 127 -0.97 -1.09 24.54
C LEU A 127 -1.73 0.20 24.22
N SER A 128 -3.05 0.14 24.20
CA SER A 128 -3.92 1.30 23.96
C SER A 128 -3.73 2.38 25.02
N SER A 129 -3.65 1.99 26.31
CA SER A 129 -3.37 2.92 27.40
C SER A 129 -1.92 3.42 27.40
N PHE A 130 -0.95 2.54 27.14
CA PHE A 130 0.47 2.90 27.16
C PHE A 130 0.82 3.89 26.06
N PHE A 131 0.34 3.63 24.85
CA PHE A 131 0.55 4.55 23.77
C PHE A 131 -0.41 5.73 23.89
N GLY A 132 -1.67 5.55 24.27
CA GLY A 132 -2.70 6.59 24.36
C GLY A 132 -3.66 6.58 23.16
N TYR A 133 -3.95 5.39 22.63
CA TYR A 133 -4.94 5.15 21.58
C TYR A 133 -6.37 5.01 22.14
N SER A 134 -6.57 5.24 23.44
CA SER A 134 -7.87 5.21 24.12
C SER A 134 -8.90 6.19 23.54
N GLN A 135 -8.46 7.23 22.84
CA GLN A 135 -9.36 8.14 22.12
C GLN A 135 -10.03 7.45 20.93
N PHE A 136 -9.38 6.45 20.32
CA PHE A 136 -9.92 5.69 19.19
C PHE A 136 -10.82 4.53 19.61
N SER A 137 -10.75 4.06 20.86
CA SER A 137 -11.69 3.06 21.38
C SER A 137 -13.11 3.61 21.56
N ASN A 138 -13.24 4.94 21.70
CA ASN A 138 -14.51 5.65 21.81
C ASN A 138 -15.04 6.16 20.46
N PHE A 139 -14.23 6.08 19.39
CA PHE A 139 -14.67 6.40 18.05
C PHE A 139 -15.65 5.33 17.57
N ILE A 140 -16.72 5.72 16.85
CA ILE A 140 -17.68 4.75 16.28
C ILE A 140 -16.87 3.73 15.48
N THR A 141 -16.83 2.49 15.97
CA THR A 141 -15.96 1.42 15.47
C THR A 141 -16.02 1.29 13.96
N GLY A 142 -17.21 1.47 13.36
CA GLY A 142 -17.43 1.52 11.91
C GLY A 142 -16.56 2.53 11.14
N PHE A 143 -16.39 3.76 11.66
CA PHE A 143 -15.61 4.81 11.00
C PHE A 143 -14.10 4.53 11.02
N PHE A 144 -13.60 4.01 12.14
CA PHE A 144 -12.19 3.60 12.24
C PHE A 144 -11.87 2.49 11.25
N ILE A 145 -12.74 1.49 11.13
CA ILE A 145 -12.57 0.38 10.18
C ILE A 145 -12.62 0.88 8.74
N ALA A 146 -13.58 1.74 8.40
CA ALA A 146 -13.69 2.31 7.06
C ALA A 146 -12.43 3.10 6.67
N GLN A 147 -11.90 3.90 7.60
CA GLN A 147 -10.64 4.63 7.43
C GLN A 147 -9.48 3.66 7.17
N GLU A 148 -9.33 2.62 8.00
CA GLU A 148 -8.23 1.67 7.86
C GLU A 148 -8.35 0.85 6.57
N ILE A 149 -9.55 0.51 6.11
CA ILE A 149 -9.78 -0.13 4.79
C ILE A 149 -9.33 0.80 3.66
N LEU A 150 -9.68 2.09 3.72
CA LEU A 150 -9.24 3.07 2.72
C LEU A 150 -7.70 3.23 2.74
N HIS A 151 -7.06 3.15 3.92
CA HIS A 151 -5.60 3.11 4.02
C HIS A 151 -4.99 1.88 3.35
N ILE A 152 -5.58 0.69 3.54
CA ILE A 152 -5.15 -0.53 2.82
C ILE A 152 -5.19 -0.29 1.31
N LEU A 153 -6.28 0.29 0.80
CA LEU A 153 -6.45 0.57 -0.62
C LEU A 153 -5.43 1.58 -1.16
N ILE A 154 -5.10 2.62 -0.37
CA ILE A 154 -4.02 3.55 -0.70
C ILE A 154 -2.67 2.83 -0.81
N PHE A 155 -2.35 1.93 0.13
CA PHE A 155 -1.11 1.14 0.07
C PHE A 155 -1.03 0.26 -1.18
N ILE A 156 -2.15 -0.36 -1.58
CA ILE A 156 -2.24 -1.14 -2.81
C ILE A 156 -1.97 -0.25 -4.03
N ILE A 157 -2.59 0.94 -4.09
CA ILE A 157 -2.39 1.89 -5.20
C ILE A 157 -0.93 2.33 -5.29
N SER A 158 -0.34 2.78 -4.17
CA SER A 158 1.05 3.23 -4.11
C SER A 158 2.02 2.11 -4.50
N SER A 159 1.75 0.87 -4.07
CA SER A 159 2.53 -0.30 -4.48
C SER A 159 2.42 -0.59 -5.98
N GLY A 160 1.23 -0.39 -6.55
CA GLY A 160 1.02 -0.44 -8.00
C GLY A 160 1.86 0.58 -8.76
N PHE A 161 1.89 1.84 -8.29
CA PHE A 161 2.71 2.90 -8.91
C PHE A 161 4.20 2.63 -8.79
N LEU A 162 4.67 2.17 -7.63
CA LEU A 162 6.04 1.68 -7.47
C LEU A 162 6.32 0.57 -8.48
N GLY A 163 5.40 -0.38 -8.63
CA GLY A 163 5.54 -1.49 -9.55
C GLY A 163 5.71 -1.05 -11.01
N ILE A 164 4.87 -0.11 -11.46
CA ILE A 164 5.01 0.52 -12.79
C ILE A 164 6.35 1.26 -12.89
N GLY A 165 6.76 1.97 -11.84
CA GLY A 165 8.03 2.69 -11.76
C GLY A 165 9.23 1.76 -11.98
N PHE A 166 9.31 0.67 -11.22
CA PHE A 166 10.37 -0.34 -11.35
C PHE A 166 10.36 -1.03 -12.71
N MET A 167 9.19 -1.40 -13.23
CA MET A 167 9.09 -1.98 -14.57
C MET A 167 9.64 -1.04 -15.66
N ARG A 168 9.33 0.27 -15.56
CA ARG A 168 9.83 1.30 -16.48
C ARG A 168 11.34 1.50 -16.34
N LEU A 169 11.87 1.48 -15.11
CA LEU A 169 13.31 1.56 -14.86
C LEU A 169 14.07 0.40 -15.49
N ILE A 170 13.58 -0.84 -15.34
CA ILE A 170 14.18 -2.04 -15.95
C ILE A 170 14.19 -1.92 -17.49
N LYS A 171 13.17 -1.30 -18.08
CA LYS A 171 13.07 -1.04 -19.53
C LYS A 171 13.80 0.23 -19.99
N ASN A 172 14.69 0.77 -19.17
CA ASN A 172 15.47 1.97 -19.45
C ASN A 172 14.64 3.26 -19.65
N GLN A 173 13.36 3.28 -19.24
CA GLN A 173 12.48 4.46 -19.27
C GLN A 173 12.61 5.27 -17.96
N LYS A 174 13.83 5.77 -17.69
CA LYS A 174 14.22 6.29 -16.36
C LYS A 174 13.33 7.43 -15.84
N SER A 175 13.07 8.46 -16.65
CA SER A 175 12.30 9.63 -16.23
C SER A 175 10.86 9.26 -15.82
N ILE A 176 10.17 8.49 -16.66
CA ILE A 176 8.80 8.05 -16.42
C ILE A 176 8.73 7.07 -15.23
N GLY A 177 9.77 6.24 -15.06
CA GLY A 177 9.93 5.37 -13.90
C GLY A 177 10.03 6.14 -12.59
N ILE A 178 10.94 7.12 -12.52
CA ILE A 178 11.13 7.99 -11.35
C ILE A 178 9.84 8.76 -11.03
N MET A 179 9.16 9.31 -12.03
CA MET A 179 7.89 10.03 -11.81
C MET A 179 6.82 9.14 -11.19
N SER A 180 6.78 7.85 -11.53
CA SER A 180 5.82 6.90 -10.95
C SER A 180 6.13 6.62 -9.46
N ILE A 181 7.42 6.59 -9.10
CA ILE A 181 7.87 6.44 -7.70
C ILE A 181 7.57 7.70 -6.90
N ILE A 182 7.83 8.89 -7.47
CA ILE A 182 7.48 10.17 -6.84
C ILE A 182 5.97 10.28 -6.62
N PHE A 183 5.16 9.81 -7.57
CA PHE A 183 3.71 9.81 -7.42
C PHE A 183 3.24 8.89 -6.28
N ALA A 184 3.85 7.70 -6.15
CA ALA A 184 3.58 6.82 -5.01
C ALA A 184 3.97 7.47 -3.66
N PHE A 185 5.10 8.19 -3.62
CA PHE A 185 5.51 8.98 -2.46
C PHE A 185 4.48 10.07 -2.12
N GLY A 186 4.08 10.85 -3.13
CA GLY A 186 3.11 11.94 -2.94
C GLY A 186 1.78 11.48 -2.36
N ILE A 187 1.25 10.33 -2.82
CA ILE A 187 0.00 9.77 -2.27
C ILE A 187 0.15 9.44 -0.77
N LEU A 188 1.23 8.73 -0.40
CA LEU A 188 1.45 8.34 1.00
C LEU A 188 1.77 9.54 1.89
N GLU A 189 2.48 10.54 1.36
CA GLU A 189 2.82 11.76 2.09
C GLU A 189 1.59 12.62 2.34
N ILE A 190 0.70 12.81 1.35
CA ILE A 190 -0.56 13.54 1.55
C ILE A 190 -1.40 12.84 2.63
N ASP A 191 -1.51 11.52 2.56
CA ASP A 191 -2.22 10.72 3.57
C ASP A 191 -1.62 10.90 4.97
N ALA A 192 -0.30 10.94 5.08
CA ALA A 192 0.41 11.10 6.35
C ALA A 192 0.33 12.53 6.92
N LEU A 193 0.50 13.55 6.08
CA LEU A 193 0.37 14.97 6.44
C LEU A 193 -1.02 15.26 6.99
N VAL A 194 -2.04 14.74 6.32
CA VAL A 194 -3.43 14.92 6.72
C VAL A 194 -3.70 14.26 8.09
N ARG A 195 -3.12 13.09 8.38
CA ARG A 195 -3.18 12.48 9.71
C ARG A 195 -2.51 13.34 10.80
N VAL A 196 -1.33 13.88 10.52
CA VAL A 196 -0.61 14.78 11.46
C VAL A 196 -1.43 16.03 11.73
N LEU A 197 -2.01 16.64 10.70
CA LEU A 197 -2.87 17.82 10.85
C LEU A 197 -4.05 17.54 11.80
N PHE A 198 -4.66 16.35 11.75
CA PHE A 198 -5.75 16.01 12.68
C PHE A 198 -5.29 15.73 14.11
N GLN A 199 -4.06 15.25 14.32
CA GLN A 199 -3.54 15.06 15.66
C GLN A 199 -3.28 16.39 16.38
N TYR A 200 -2.95 17.45 15.62
CA TYR A 200 -2.55 18.75 16.18
C TYR A 200 -3.63 19.85 16.10
N VAL A 201 -4.74 19.64 15.36
CA VAL A 201 -5.86 20.59 15.27
C VAL A 201 -7.05 20.08 16.13
N PRO A 202 -7.35 20.70 17.30
CA PRO A 202 -8.25 20.14 18.31
C PRO A 202 -9.76 20.11 17.99
N SER A 203 -10.22 20.57 16.84
CA SER A 203 -11.64 20.50 16.44
C SER A 203 -12.01 19.11 15.90
N PHE A 204 -12.03 18.16 16.84
CA PHE A 204 -12.21 16.71 16.65
C PHE A 204 -13.62 16.32 16.18
N ALA A 205 -13.70 15.20 15.45
CA ALA A 205 -14.86 14.60 14.77
C ALA A 205 -15.22 15.16 13.38
N PHE A 206 -15.55 16.45 13.22
CA PHE A 206 -15.97 16.95 11.90
C PHE A 206 -14.86 16.82 10.85
N PHE A 207 -13.64 17.29 11.15
CA PHE A 207 -12.53 17.22 10.21
C PHE A 207 -12.02 15.79 9.95
N ALA A 208 -12.04 14.93 10.96
CA ALA A 208 -11.76 13.50 10.80
C ALA A 208 -12.82 12.84 9.90
N SER A 209 -14.10 13.18 10.06
CA SER A 209 -15.17 12.70 9.19
C SER A 209 -15.04 13.22 7.76
N VAL A 210 -14.66 14.49 7.56
CA VAL A 210 -14.36 15.05 6.22
C VAL A 210 -13.23 14.29 5.57
N TYR A 211 -12.13 14.02 6.28
CA TYR A 211 -11.04 13.21 5.73
C TYR A 211 -11.47 11.80 5.33
N VAL A 212 -12.19 11.09 6.19
CA VAL A 212 -12.63 9.72 5.93
C VAL A 212 -13.69 9.66 4.82
N ILE A 213 -14.59 10.64 4.75
CA ILE A 213 -15.73 10.66 3.81
C ILE A 213 -15.35 11.27 2.46
N SER A 214 -14.41 12.23 2.41
CA SER A 214 -14.09 12.96 1.17
C SER A 214 -12.65 12.74 0.70
N LEU A 215 -11.67 13.03 1.54
CA LEU A 215 -10.28 13.18 1.08
C LEU A 215 -9.58 11.83 0.84
N LEU A 216 -9.78 10.85 1.73
CA LEU A 216 -9.33 9.46 1.54
C LEU A 216 -9.99 8.79 0.33
N PRO A 217 -11.32 8.82 0.19
CA PRO A 217 -11.98 8.29 -1.01
C PRO A 217 -11.53 8.98 -2.30
N LEU A 218 -11.32 10.30 -2.28
CA LEU A 218 -10.82 11.04 -3.43
C LEU A 218 -9.39 10.60 -3.82
N LEU A 219 -8.48 10.49 -2.84
CA LEU A 219 -7.13 9.97 -3.04
C LEU A 219 -7.17 8.56 -3.65
N PHE A 220 -8.04 7.71 -3.12
CA PHE A 220 -8.26 6.36 -3.64
C PHE A 220 -8.76 6.37 -5.09
N ILE A 221 -9.80 7.15 -5.40
CA ILE A 221 -10.40 7.22 -6.75
C ILE A 221 -9.38 7.76 -7.75
N LEU A 222 -8.77 8.92 -7.46
CA LEU A 222 -7.79 9.54 -8.36
C LEU A 222 -6.58 8.62 -8.55
N GLY A 223 -6.00 8.11 -7.45
CA GLY A 223 -4.87 7.20 -7.50
C GLY A 223 -5.18 5.93 -8.29
N GLY A 224 -6.36 5.34 -8.07
CA GLY A 224 -6.83 4.14 -8.76
C GLY A 224 -7.03 4.36 -10.26
N VAL A 225 -7.67 5.47 -10.65
CA VAL A 225 -7.88 5.83 -12.06
C VAL A 225 -6.56 6.06 -12.77
N PHE A 226 -5.64 6.83 -12.18
CA PHE A 226 -4.31 7.06 -12.76
C PHE A 226 -3.49 5.77 -12.86
N LEU A 227 -3.60 4.89 -11.87
CA LEU A 227 -2.94 3.59 -11.88
C LEU A 227 -3.49 2.71 -13.01
N TRP A 228 -4.81 2.65 -13.15
CA TRP A 228 -5.50 1.90 -14.19
C TRP A 228 -5.07 2.34 -15.59
N ILE A 229 -5.09 3.66 -15.85
CA ILE A 229 -4.65 4.24 -17.13
C ILE A 229 -3.18 3.89 -17.39
N SER A 230 -2.33 4.02 -16.37
CA SER A 230 -0.90 3.74 -16.49
C SER A 230 -0.62 2.26 -16.78
N TYR A 231 -1.34 1.36 -16.11
CA TYR A 231 -1.26 -0.07 -16.30
C TYR A 231 -1.69 -0.47 -17.71
N HIS A 232 -2.86 -0.05 -18.18
CA HIS A 232 -3.34 -0.43 -19.51
C HIS A 232 -2.49 0.09 -20.66
N ARG A 233 -1.95 1.31 -20.53
CA ARG A 233 -0.98 1.83 -21.51
C ARG A 233 0.27 0.96 -21.57
N GLN A 234 0.74 0.47 -20.43
CA GLN A 234 1.89 -0.44 -20.39
C GLN A 234 1.55 -1.82 -20.94
N GLU A 235 0.35 -2.32 -20.66
CA GLU A 235 -0.17 -3.58 -21.18
C GLU A 235 -0.30 -3.61 -22.69
N LYS A 236 -0.89 -2.57 -23.27
CA LYS A 236 -1.00 -2.44 -24.71
C LYS A 236 0.38 -2.45 -25.38
N LYS A 237 1.34 -1.67 -24.85
CA LYS A 237 2.71 -1.61 -25.38
C LYS A 237 3.43 -2.97 -25.32
N GLU A 238 3.28 -3.74 -24.25
CA GLU A 238 3.90 -5.06 -24.16
C GLU A 238 3.25 -6.08 -25.12
N LEU A 239 1.95 -5.97 -25.36
CA LEU A 239 1.25 -6.83 -26.31
C LEU A 239 1.64 -6.52 -27.76
N GLU A 240 1.80 -5.24 -28.11
CA GLU A 240 2.28 -4.81 -29.44
C GLU A 240 3.69 -5.34 -29.73
N ILE A 241 4.63 -5.15 -28.79
CA ILE A 241 6.01 -5.67 -28.94
C ILE A 241 6.04 -7.19 -29.10
N LYS A 242 5.18 -7.92 -28.37
CA LYS A 242 5.09 -9.38 -28.50
C LYS A 242 4.58 -9.81 -29.87
N LYS A 243 3.56 -9.13 -30.42
CA LYS A 243 3.03 -9.40 -31.76
C LYS A 243 4.09 -9.15 -32.85
N GLU A 244 4.78 -8.02 -32.79
CA GLU A 244 5.87 -7.72 -33.73
C GLU A 244 6.96 -8.79 -33.69
N SER A 245 7.35 -9.25 -32.49
CA SER A 245 8.35 -10.31 -32.36
C SER A 245 7.89 -11.66 -32.90
N SER A 246 6.60 -12.02 -32.75
CA SER A 246 6.07 -13.27 -33.30
C SER A 246 5.98 -13.24 -34.83
N ASP A 247 5.62 -12.08 -35.40
CA ASP A 247 5.49 -11.91 -36.85
C ASP A 247 6.87 -11.97 -37.54
N ILE A 248 7.91 -11.46 -36.89
CA ILE A 248 9.31 -11.59 -37.36
C ILE A 248 9.74 -13.06 -37.35
N ILE A 249 9.43 -13.81 -36.29
CA ILE A 249 9.82 -15.23 -36.18
C ILE A 249 9.10 -16.07 -37.24
N SER A 250 7.79 -15.85 -37.46
CA SER A 250 7.03 -16.58 -38.48
C SER A 250 7.51 -16.30 -39.91
N ASN A 251 7.97 -15.08 -40.19
CA ASN A 251 8.53 -14.72 -41.50
C ASN A 251 9.98 -15.22 -41.69
N SER A 252 10.71 -15.50 -40.61
CA SER A 252 12.08 -16.04 -40.67
C SER A 252 12.14 -17.57 -40.85
N SER A 253 11.08 -18.30 -40.49
CA SER A 253 11.01 -19.76 -40.60
C SER A 253 10.51 -20.25 -41.97
N GLY A 254 10.25 -19.35 -42.91
CA GLY A 254 9.71 -19.64 -44.24
C GLY A 254 10.66 -19.38 -45.42
N SER A 255 11.95 -19.15 -45.16
CA SER A 255 12.98 -18.90 -46.19
C SER A 255 13.99 -20.03 -46.28
#